data_AF-A0A6P1ID51-F1
#
_entry.id   AF-A0A6P1ID51-F1
#
_cell.length_a   1.000
_cell.length_b   1.000
_cell.length_c   1.000
_cell.angle_alpha   90.00
_cell.angle_beta   90.00
_cell.angle_gamma   90.00
#
_symmetry.space_group_name_H-M   'P 1'
#
loop_
_entity.id
_entity.type
_entity.pdbx_description
1 polymer ?
#
loop_
_entity_poly.entity_id
_entity_poly.type
_entity_poly.pdbx_seq_one_letter_code
_entity_poly.pdbx_strand_id
1 'polypeptide(L)'
;MQAMSDQLQSQTLPALPAALKMSPAQFQAFLGDNFRDVATGVGQLNTILPRFHGLVGGLEARSADFAKADQIPTAWLPSTMVPFLFWIPGAILTLLAAAGLFFTLRGERQAVGKSALWASVGVGAALMLATVVLSVPEKGAAVDRIDATFGPVFTTAGADQVRSDMNVVQAMSDELQAKTLPALAGALQMNPEQFQGFMVQNFPDVATGVGQLNTILPRFQGLASIIESDVSDFRVAMSIPTQDTATSTLAWWFVIPGILLLLAPAGALLEMRAQRPSGPRPEVVL
;
A
#
# COMPACT_ATOMS: atom_id res chain seq x y z
N MET A 1 -1.28 -0.03 24.20
CA MET A 1 -0.94 1.40 24.02
C MET A 1 -2.10 2.32 24.35
N GLN A 2 -3.31 2.13 23.78
CA GLN A 2 -4.45 3.01 24.11
C GLN A 2 -4.87 2.91 25.58
N ALA A 3 -5.14 1.70 26.08
CA ALA A 3 -5.45 1.48 27.50
C ALA A 3 -4.39 2.06 28.44
N MET A 4 -3.10 1.91 28.08
CA MET A 4 -1.98 2.55 28.80
C MET A 4 -2.10 4.07 28.81
N SER A 5 -2.33 4.70 27.65
CA SER A 5 -2.46 6.16 27.55
C SER A 5 -3.65 6.66 28.34
N ASP A 6 -4.80 6.00 28.21
CA ASP A 6 -6.03 6.36 28.90
C ASP A 6 -5.85 6.24 30.43
N GLN A 7 -5.25 5.15 30.92
CA GLN A 7 -4.94 4.97 32.33
C GLN A 7 -3.88 5.98 32.81
N LEU A 8 -2.84 6.23 32.02
CA LEU A 8 -1.79 7.19 32.35
C LEU A 8 -2.40 8.59 32.57
N GLN A 9 -3.26 9.03 31.66
CA GLN A 9 -3.86 10.37 31.71
C GLN A 9 -4.96 10.49 32.77
N SER A 10 -5.84 9.50 32.88
CA SER A 10 -7.02 9.58 33.76
C SER A 10 -6.75 9.17 35.20
N GLN A 11 -5.77 8.30 35.44
CA GLN A 11 -5.53 7.70 36.77
C GLN A 11 -4.12 7.98 37.28
N THR A 12 -3.08 7.62 36.50
CA THR A 12 -1.70 7.65 36.99
C THR A 12 -1.18 9.08 37.20
N LEU A 13 -1.33 9.97 36.21
CA LEU A 13 -0.87 11.36 36.31
C LEU A 13 -1.57 12.15 37.43
N PRO A 14 -2.88 11.97 37.69
CA PRO A 14 -3.53 12.59 38.86
C PRO A 14 -3.13 11.96 40.21
N ALA A 15 -2.88 10.65 40.26
CA ALA A 15 -2.60 9.94 41.51
C ALA A 15 -1.16 10.09 42.00
N LEU A 16 -0.18 10.15 41.09
CA LEU A 16 1.24 10.24 41.44
C LEU A 16 1.61 11.49 42.26
N PRO A 17 1.15 12.71 41.92
CA PRO A 17 1.41 13.90 42.73
C PRO A 17 0.89 13.75 44.17
N ALA A 18 -0.32 13.21 44.32
CA ALA A 18 -0.93 12.99 45.63
C ALA A 18 -0.12 12.00 46.48
N ALA A 19 0.36 10.90 45.88
CA ALA A 19 1.22 9.92 46.54
C ALA A 19 2.57 10.54 46.96
N LEU A 20 3.10 11.47 46.18
CA LEU A 20 4.33 12.20 46.45
C LEU A 20 4.14 13.41 47.39
N LYS A 21 2.91 13.70 47.83
CA LYS A 21 2.57 14.90 48.60
C LYS A 21 2.95 16.21 47.88
N MET A 22 2.87 16.22 46.55
CA MET A 22 3.14 17.37 45.69
C MET A 22 1.85 17.82 44.99
N SER A 23 1.72 19.11 44.69
CA SER A 23 0.63 19.58 43.83
C SER A 23 0.85 19.14 42.36
N PRO A 24 -0.19 19.08 41.52
CA PRO A 24 -0.03 18.75 40.09
C PRO A 24 0.95 19.67 39.37
N ALA A 25 0.95 20.98 39.68
CA ALA A 25 1.89 21.94 39.11
C ALA A 25 3.33 21.70 39.57
N GLN A 26 3.53 21.34 40.84
CA GLN A 26 4.86 20.98 41.36
C GLN A 26 5.37 19.69 40.74
N PHE A 27 4.51 18.70 40.54
CA PHE A 27 4.88 17.45 39.87
C PHE A 27 5.23 17.69 38.40
N GLN A 28 4.47 18.52 37.69
CA GLN A 28 4.76 18.87 36.31
C GLN A 28 6.09 19.64 36.18
N ALA A 29 6.36 20.58 37.10
CA ALA A 29 7.65 21.27 37.18
C ALA A 29 8.79 20.29 37.50
N PHE A 30 8.58 19.39 38.46
CA PHE A 30 9.55 18.34 38.79
C PHE A 30 9.87 17.45 37.59
N LEU A 31 8.86 17.02 36.82
CA LEU A 31 9.08 16.27 35.58
C LEU A 31 9.82 17.12 34.54
N GLY A 32 9.45 18.38 34.34
CA GLY A 32 10.11 19.26 33.38
C GLY A 32 11.59 19.53 33.70
N ASP A 33 11.90 19.72 34.98
CA ASP A 33 13.24 20.07 35.46
C ASP A 33 14.18 18.87 35.52
N ASN A 34 13.65 17.67 35.84
CA ASN A 34 14.46 16.47 36.07
C ASN A 34 14.39 15.44 34.93
N PHE A 35 13.29 15.42 34.17
CA PHE A 35 12.97 14.41 33.15
C PHE A 35 12.38 15.06 31.90
N ARG A 36 13.20 15.87 31.24
CA ARG A 36 12.81 16.68 30.08
C ARG A 36 12.21 15.87 28.93
N ASP A 37 12.77 14.69 28.63
CA ASP A 37 12.31 13.85 27.53
C ASP A 37 10.98 13.19 27.86
N VAL A 38 10.76 12.83 29.14
CA VAL A 38 9.46 12.35 29.61
C VAL A 38 8.41 13.46 29.56
N ALA A 39 8.73 14.67 30.02
CA ALA A 39 7.82 15.80 29.96
C ALA A 39 7.45 16.16 28.51
N THR A 40 8.43 16.16 27.62
CA THR A 40 8.24 16.41 26.18
C THR A 40 7.39 15.32 25.55
N GLY A 41 7.72 14.05 25.80
CA GLY A 41 6.99 12.90 25.28
C GLY A 41 5.53 12.91 25.72
N VAL A 42 5.26 13.08 27.02
CA VAL A 42 3.90 13.20 27.56
C VAL A 42 3.13 14.35 26.92
N GLY A 43 3.77 15.51 26.72
CA GLY A 43 3.18 16.65 26.03
C GLY A 43 2.84 16.37 24.56
N GLN A 44 3.61 15.52 23.89
CA GLN A 44 3.41 15.14 22.49
C GLN A 44 2.53 13.90 22.28
N LEU A 45 2.25 13.11 23.32
CA LEU A 45 1.42 11.89 23.21
C LEU A 45 0.07 12.16 22.56
N ASN A 46 -0.57 13.28 22.86
CA ASN A 46 -1.87 13.66 22.28
C ASN A 46 -1.80 13.96 20.77
N THR A 47 -0.61 14.15 20.22
CA THR A 47 -0.39 14.34 18.78
C THR A 47 0.12 13.06 18.12
N ILE A 48 1.03 12.35 18.78
CA ILE A 48 1.68 11.15 18.26
C ILE A 48 0.73 9.95 18.25
N LEU A 49 -0.01 9.72 19.35
CA LEU A 49 -0.90 8.55 19.46
C LEU A 49 -2.02 8.54 18.42
N PRO A 50 -2.78 9.64 18.18
CA PRO A 50 -3.81 9.64 17.14
C PRO A 50 -3.27 9.33 15.75
N ARG A 51 -2.04 9.76 15.41
CA ARG A 51 -1.41 9.42 14.13
C ARG A 51 -1.14 7.92 14.04
N PHE A 52 -0.50 7.33 15.05
CA PHE A 52 -0.27 5.88 15.08
C PHE A 52 -1.58 5.09 15.03
N HIS A 53 -2.62 5.56 15.73
CA HIS A 53 -3.94 4.96 15.66
C HIS A 53 -4.57 5.06 14.26
N GLY A 54 -4.43 6.21 13.59
CA GLY A 54 -4.85 6.38 12.21
C GLY A 54 -4.13 5.40 11.28
N LEU A 55 -2.82 5.22 11.47
CA LEU A 55 -2.03 4.27 10.68
C LEU A 55 -2.43 2.81 10.94
N VAL A 56 -2.50 2.39 12.21
CA VAL A 56 -2.87 1.02 12.58
C VAL A 56 -4.32 0.71 12.18
N GLY A 57 -5.24 1.62 12.45
CA GLY A 57 -6.65 1.48 12.05
C GLY A 57 -6.79 1.47 10.52
N GLY A 58 -6.00 2.27 9.81
CA GLY A 58 -5.89 2.20 8.36
C GLY A 58 -5.40 0.85 7.87
N LEU A 59 -4.37 0.27 8.50
CA LEU A 59 -3.83 -1.04 8.13
C LEU A 59 -4.86 -2.15 8.37
N GLU A 60 -5.55 -2.11 9.49
CA GLU A 60 -6.60 -3.08 9.83
C GLU A 60 -7.78 -3.00 8.87
N ALA A 61 -8.29 -1.78 8.62
CA ALA A 61 -9.40 -1.53 7.70
C ALA A 61 -9.08 -1.91 6.24
N ARG A 62 -7.79 -1.88 5.86
CA ARG A 62 -7.31 -2.20 4.51
C ARG A 62 -6.64 -3.56 4.41
N SER A 63 -6.64 -4.37 5.45
CA SER A 63 -6.02 -5.71 5.46
C SER A 63 -6.50 -6.60 4.30
N ALA A 64 -7.79 -6.56 3.98
CA ALA A 64 -8.35 -7.27 2.82
C ALA A 64 -7.87 -6.70 1.47
N ASP A 65 -7.65 -5.39 1.38
CA ASP A 65 -7.14 -4.74 0.17
C ASP A 65 -5.67 -5.15 -0.08
N PHE A 66 -4.85 -5.27 0.97
CA PHE A 66 -3.49 -5.81 0.86
C PHE A 66 -3.47 -7.27 0.41
N ALA A 67 -4.35 -8.11 0.98
CA ALA A 67 -4.46 -9.51 0.57
C ALA A 67 -4.85 -9.67 -0.92
N LYS A 68 -5.68 -8.77 -1.44
CA LYS A 68 -6.05 -8.74 -2.87
C LYS A 68 -4.88 -8.31 -3.76
N ALA A 69 -4.09 -7.33 -3.32
CA ALA A 69 -2.89 -6.89 -4.03
C ALA A 69 -1.82 -7.99 -4.09
N ASP A 70 -1.67 -8.79 -3.02
CA ASP A 70 -0.72 -9.90 -2.96
C ASP A 70 -1.12 -11.08 -3.87
N GLN A 71 -2.42 -11.28 -4.09
CA GLN A 71 -2.96 -12.33 -4.97
C GLN A 71 -2.82 -12.03 -6.48
N ILE A 72 -2.02 -11.04 -6.90
CA ILE A 72 -1.74 -10.86 -8.33
C ILE A 72 -0.90 -12.06 -8.78
N PRO A 73 -1.39 -12.92 -9.69
CA PRO A 73 -0.72 -14.18 -10.05
C PRO A 73 0.49 -13.96 -10.98
N THR A 74 1.11 -12.80 -10.89
CA THR A 74 2.47 -12.51 -11.35
C THR A 74 3.47 -12.51 -10.19
N ALA A 75 3.11 -12.97 -8.98
CA ALA A 75 4.02 -13.04 -7.83
C ALA A 75 5.30 -13.87 -8.10
N TRP A 76 5.25 -14.80 -9.06
CA TRP A 76 6.40 -15.60 -9.51
C TRP A 76 7.24 -14.91 -10.61
N LEU A 77 6.76 -13.80 -11.18
CA LEU A 77 7.46 -13.02 -12.19
C LEU A 77 8.13 -11.81 -11.52
N PRO A 78 9.43 -11.55 -11.78
CA PRO A 78 10.04 -10.29 -11.40
C PRO A 78 9.22 -9.10 -11.93
N SER A 79 9.05 -8.03 -11.14
CA SER A 79 8.30 -6.84 -11.58
C SER A 79 8.87 -6.21 -12.86
N THR A 80 10.16 -6.45 -13.15
CA THR A 80 10.81 -6.06 -14.41
C THR A 80 10.27 -6.77 -15.64
N MET A 81 9.53 -7.88 -15.47
CA MET A 81 8.90 -8.64 -16.55
C MET A 81 7.52 -8.09 -16.95
N VAL A 82 6.91 -7.24 -16.11
CA VAL A 82 5.57 -6.69 -16.36
C VAL A 82 5.50 -5.89 -17.68
N PRO A 83 6.47 -5.02 -18.03
CA PRO A 83 6.46 -4.34 -19.34
C PRO A 83 6.47 -5.31 -20.53
N PHE A 84 7.15 -6.45 -20.41
CA PHE A 84 7.26 -7.44 -21.49
C PHE A 84 5.95 -8.19 -21.75
N LEU A 85 5.07 -8.31 -20.74
CA LEU A 85 3.70 -8.81 -20.93
C LEU A 85 2.91 -7.96 -21.94
N PHE A 86 3.27 -6.69 -22.11
CA PHE A 86 2.65 -5.80 -23.08
C PHE A 86 3.42 -5.77 -24.41
N TRP A 87 4.75 -5.74 -24.35
CA TRP A 87 5.58 -5.66 -25.55
C TRP A 87 5.54 -6.92 -26.41
N ILE A 88 5.56 -8.11 -25.81
CA ILE A 88 5.62 -9.38 -26.57
C ILE A 88 4.36 -9.59 -27.41
N PRO A 89 3.13 -9.53 -26.85
CA PRO A 89 1.92 -9.67 -27.67
C PRO A 89 1.81 -8.55 -28.70
N GLY A 90 2.16 -7.31 -28.35
CA GLY A 90 2.15 -6.18 -29.27
C GLY A 90 3.12 -6.37 -30.45
N ALA A 91 4.33 -6.87 -30.19
CA ALA A 91 5.32 -7.17 -31.22
C ALA A 91 4.85 -8.31 -32.13
N ILE A 92 4.26 -9.38 -31.57
CA ILE A 92 3.70 -10.49 -32.34
C ILE A 92 2.58 -9.98 -33.27
N LEU A 93 1.64 -9.19 -32.75
CA LEU A 93 0.57 -8.60 -33.55
C LEU A 93 1.11 -7.69 -34.66
N THR A 94 2.14 -6.90 -34.36
CA THR A 94 2.77 -6.00 -35.34
C THR A 94 3.45 -6.80 -36.46
N LEU A 95 4.18 -7.87 -36.12
CA LEU A 95 4.81 -8.75 -37.10
C LEU A 95 3.79 -9.47 -37.97
N LEU A 96 2.69 -9.94 -37.38
CA LEU A 96 1.59 -10.56 -38.12
C LEU A 96 0.88 -9.58 -39.06
N ALA A 97 0.66 -8.34 -38.62
CA ALA A 97 0.09 -7.29 -39.44
C ALA A 97 1.02 -6.92 -40.62
N ALA A 98 2.33 -6.77 -40.35
CA ALA A 98 3.33 -6.47 -41.36
C ALA A 98 3.46 -7.60 -42.40
N ALA A 99 3.47 -8.86 -41.95
CA ALA A 99 3.45 -10.02 -42.83
C ALA A 99 2.17 -10.04 -43.68
N GLY A 100 1.00 -9.87 -43.05
CA GLY A 100 -0.28 -9.80 -43.74
C GLY A 100 -0.29 -8.75 -44.86
N LEU A 101 0.22 -7.54 -44.58
CA LEU A 101 0.35 -6.45 -45.54
C LEU A 101 1.32 -6.80 -46.69
N PHE A 102 2.49 -7.35 -46.36
CA PHE A 102 3.50 -7.74 -47.34
C PHE A 102 3.00 -8.81 -48.32
N PHE A 103 2.29 -9.83 -47.82
CA PHE A 103 1.72 -10.88 -48.66
C PHE A 103 0.49 -10.43 -49.45
N THR A 104 -0.30 -9.47 -48.94
CA THR A 104 -1.38 -8.85 -49.73
C THR A 104 -0.83 -8.05 -50.91
N LEU A 105 0.28 -7.33 -50.73
CA LEU A 105 0.97 -6.63 -51.81
C LEU A 105 1.55 -7.58 -52.87
N ARG A 106 1.87 -8.83 -52.52
CA ARG A 106 2.39 -9.86 -53.43
C ARG A 106 1.33 -10.75 -54.09
N GLY A 107 0.04 -10.58 -53.77
CA GLY A 107 -1.06 -11.33 -54.40
C GLY A 107 -1.37 -12.71 -53.80
N GLU A 108 -0.63 -13.16 -52.79
CA GLU A 108 -0.83 -14.46 -52.12
C GLU A 108 -1.85 -14.36 -50.97
N ARG A 109 -3.10 -13.99 -51.31
CA ARG A 109 -4.11 -13.49 -50.35
C ARG A 109 -4.71 -14.53 -49.37
N GLN A 110 -4.62 -15.84 -49.64
CA GLN A 110 -5.54 -16.80 -49.00
C GLN A 110 -5.03 -17.51 -47.75
N ALA A 111 -3.73 -17.78 -47.61
CA ALA A 111 -3.20 -18.57 -46.48
C ALA A 111 -2.82 -17.68 -45.27
N VAL A 112 -2.18 -16.55 -45.52
CA VAL A 112 -1.65 -15.65 -44.47
C VAL A 112 -2.76 -14.84 -43.79
N GLY A 113 -3.85 -14.54 -44.51
CA GLY A 113 -4.97 -13.79 -43.95
C GLY A 113 -5.67 -14.54 -42.80
N LYS A 114 -5.86 -15.86 -42.93
CA LYS A 114 -6.60 -16.64 -41.92
C LYS A 114 -5.82 -16.82 -40.62
N SER A 115 -4.52 -17.09 -40.70
CA SER A 115 -3.66 -17.25 -39.51
C SER A 115 -3.51 -15.94 -38.74
N ALA A 116 -3.34 -14.81 -39.44
CA ALA A 116 -3.29 -13.49 -38.82
C ALA A 116 -4.62 -13.13 -38.13
N LEU A 117 -5.77 -13.42 -38.75
CA LEU A 117 -7.09 -13.19 -38.14
C LEU A 117 -7.28 -14.01 -36.87
N TRP A 118 -6.98 -15.32 -36.90
CA TRP A 118 -7.09 -16.18 -35.72
C TRP A 118 -6.11 -15.80 -34.61
N ALA A 119 -4.90 -15.39 -34.95
CA ALA A 119 -3.94 -14.88 -33.98
C ALA A 119 -4.42 -13.59 -33.31
N SER A 120 -4.99 -12.64 -34.06
CA SER A 120 -5.60 -11.42 -33.50
C SER A 120 -6.75 -11.72 -32.56
N VAL A 121 -7.64 -12.65 -32.93
CA VAL A 121 -8.74 -13.12 -32.05
C VAL A 121 -8.17 -13.75 -30.79
N GLY A 122 -7.17 -14.62 -30.92
CA GLY A 122 -6.51 -15.28 -29.79
C GLY A 122 -5.88 -14.29 -28.81
N VAL A 123 -5.16 -13.29 -29.31
CA VAL A 123 -4.55 -12.23 -28.47
C VAL A 123 -5.63 -11.34 -27.84
N GLY A 124 -6.65 -10.93 -28.60
CA GLY A 124 -7.76 -10.14 -28.06
C GLY A 124 -8.53 -10.88 -26.96
N ALA A 125 -8.84 -12.16 -27.17
CA ALA A 125 -9.44 -13.03 -26.18
C ALA A 125 -8.54 -13.20 -24.94
N ALA A 126 -7.24 -13.42 -25.13
CA ALA A 126 -6.29 -13.55 -24.03
C ALA A 126 -6.21 -12.27 -23.17
N LEU A 127 -6.19 -11.08 -23.79
CA LEU A 127 -6.18 -9.80 -23.06
C LEU A 127 -7.46 -9.58 -22.25
N MET A 128 -8.63 -9.88 -22.84
CA MET A 128 -9.90 -9.78 -22.12
C MET A 128 -10.01 -10.80 -20.99
N LEU A 129 -9.70 -12.08 -21.27
CA LEU A 129 -9.74 -13.15 -20.29
C LEU A 129 -8.75 -12.88 -19.16
N ALA A 130 -7.53 -12.42 -19.46
CA ALA A 130 -6.57 -12.04 -18.44
C ALA A 130 -7.14 -10.92 -17.55
N THR A 131 -7.76 -9.88 -18.12
CA THR A 131 -8.31 -8.78 -17.30
C THR A 131 -9.38 -9.27 -16.31
N VAL A 132 -10.24 -10.19 -16.76
CA VAL A 132 -11.34 -10.76 -15.94
C VAL A 132 -10.82 -11.78 -14.94
N VAL A 133 -10.02 -12.76 -15.38
CA VAL A 133 -9.46 -13.83 -14.54
C VAL A 133 -8.55 -13.26 -13.45
N LEU A 134 -7.84 -12.17 -13.75
CA LEU A 134 -6.93 -11.53 -12.79
C LEU A 134 -7.64 -10.52 -11.87
N SER A 135 -8.93 -10.24 -12.10
CA SER A 135 -9.72 -9.22 -11.39
C SER A 135 -9.01 -7.86 -11.31
N VAL A 136 -8.38 -7.43 -12.42
CA VAL A 136 -7.55 -6.21 -12.48
C VAL A 136 -8.27 -4.96 -11.98
N PRO A 137 -9.56 -4.68 -12.33
CA PRO A 137 -10.25 -3.48 -11.85
C PRO A 137 -10.40 -3.46 -10.32
N GLU A 138 -10.74 -4.60 -9.71
CA GLU A 138 -10.95 -4.72 -8.28
C GLU A 138 -9.63 -4.55 -7.51
N LYS A 139 -8.56 -5.18 -8.00
CA LYS A 139 -7.21 -5.06 -7.42
C LYS A 139 -6.65 -3.65 -7.62
N GLY A 140 -6.87 -3.03 -8.78
CA GLY A 140 -6.51 -1.63 -9.03
C GLY A 140 -7.21 -0.70 -8.05
N ALA A 141 -8.52 -0.87 -7.82
CA ALA A 141 -9.25 -0.08 -6.83
C ALA A 141 -8.76 -0.32 -5.39
N ALA A 142 -8.29 -1.53 -5.07
CA ALA A 142 -7.68 -1.82 -3.77
C ALA A 142 -6.36 -1.06 -3.58
N VAL A 143 -5.50 -1.04 -4.60
CA VAL A 143 -4.26 -0.24 -4.62
C VAL A 143 -4.56 1.24 -4.46
N ASP A 144 -5.53 1.79 -5.22
CA ASP A 144 -5.93 3.21 -5.12
C ASP A 144 -6.35 3.59 -3.68
N ARG A 145 -7.05 2.69 -2.97
CA ARG A 145 -7.47 2.91 -1.58
C ARG A 145 -6.32 2.83 -0.58
N ILE A 146 -5.38 1.92 -0.79
CA ILE A 146 -4.14 1.82 0.02
C ILE A 146 -3.33 3.09 -0.18
N ASP A 147 -3.11 3.51 -1.42
CA ASP A 147 -2.35 4.70 -1.78
C ASP A 147 -2.96 5.98 -1.18
N ALA A 148 -4.28 6.17 -1.31
CA ALA A 148 -4.96 7.30 -0.69
C ALA A 148 -4.84 7.33 0.85
N THR A 149 -4.68 6.16 1.48
CA THR A 149 -4.58 6.05 2.95
C THR A 149 -3.14 6.25 3.44
N PHE A 150 -2.14 5.71 2.73
CA PHE A 150 -0.76 5.64 3.19
C PHE A 150 0.23 6.50 2.39
N GLY A 151 -0.13 6.95 1.19
CA GLY A 151 0.70 7.78 0.32
C GLY A 151 1.30 9.00 1.01
N PRO A 152 0.57 9.75 1.87
CA PRO A 152 1.14 10.86 2.63
C PRO A 152 2.33 10.47 3.53
N VAL A 153 2.34 9.23 4.05
CA VAL A 153 3.40 8.70 4.93
C VAL A 153 4.67 8.41 4.14
N PHE A 154 4.55 7.96 2.90
CA PHE A 154 5.67 7.66 2.00
C PHE A 154 6.23 8.90 1.27
N THR A 155 5.93 10.09 1.78
CA THR A 155 6.58 11.34 1.35
C THR A 155 7.81 11.63 2.20
N THR A 156 8.74 12.47 1.72
CA THR A 156 9.89 12.91 2.54
C THR A 156 9.42 13.55 3.85
N ALA A 157 8.42 14.44 3.80
CA ALA A 157 7.87 15.07 4.99
C ALA A 157 7.18 14.07 5.94
N GLY A 158 6.45 13.09 5.39
CA GLY A 158 5.82 12.02 6.16
C GLY A 158 6.84 11.14 6.87
N ALA A 159 7.88 10.71 6.16
CA ALA A 159 8.96 9.90 6.70
C ALA A 159 9.76 10.67 7.78
N ASP A 160 10.13 11.92 7.51
CA ASP A 160 10.81 12.79 8.48
C ASP A 160 9.96 12.98 9.75
N GLN A 161 8.64 13.14 9.59
CA GLN A 161 7.73 13.27 10.72
C GLN A 161 7.66 11.97 11.54
N VAL A 162 7.54 10.80 10.89
CA VAL A 162 7.55 9.50 11.57
C VAL A 162 8.86 9.30 12.33
N ARG A 163 10.01 9.65 11.73
CA ARG A 163 11.31 9.60 12.38
C ARG A 163 11.37 10.51 13.60
N SER A 164 10.88 11.74 13.47
CA SER A 164 10.82 12.70 14.58
C SER A 164 9.97 12.16 15.73
N ASP A 165 8.76 11.66 15.43
CA ASP A 165 7.85 11.09 16.42
C ASP A 165 8.51 9.90 17.14
N MET A 166 9.19 9.02 16.38
CA MET A 166 9.89 7.87 16.94
C MET A 166 11.07 8.25 17.84
N ASN A 167 11.83 9.29 17.48
CA ASN A 167 12.92 9.79 18.30
C ASN A 167 12.41 10.32 19.65
N VAL A 168 11.27 11.01 19.65
CA VAL A 168 10.64 11.52 20.88
C VAL A 168 10.18 10.36 21.77
N VAL A 169 9.50 9.36 21.20
CA VAL A 169 9.05 8.19 21.98
C VAL A 169 10.24 7.37 22.52
N GLN A 170 11.31 7.25 21.74
CA GLN A 170 12.53 6.56 22.17
C GLN A 170 13.21 7.29 23.34
N ALA A 171 13.45 8.60 23.21
CA ALA A 171 14.07 9.40 24.27
C ALA A 171 13.23 9.40 25.55
N MET A 172 11.90 9.53 25.42
CA MET A 172 10.97 9.38 26.52
C MET A 172 11.09 8.01 27.18
N SER A 173 11.12 6.92 26.41
CA SER A 173 11.22 5.56 26.94
C SER A 173 12.53 5.33 27.69
N ASP A 174 13.65 5.77 27.12
CA ASP A 174 14.97 5.61 27.73
C ASP A 174 15.06 6.38 29.05
N GLU A 175 14.60 7.64 29.08
CA GLU A 175 14.58 8.42 30.31
C GLU A 175 13.55 7.93 31.33
N LEU A 176 12.39 7.43 30.87
CA LEU A 176 11.38 6.83 31.73
C LEU A 176 11.98 5.63 32.48
N GLN A 177 12.59 4.69 31.76
CA GLN A 177 13.13 3.46 32.34
C GLN A 177 14.40 3.71 33.17
N ALA A 178 15.34 4.51 32.66
CA ALA A 178 16.64 4.67 33.29
C ALA A 178 16.63 5.64 34.48
N LYS A 179 15.78 6.67 34.46
CA LYS A 179 15.81 7.74 35.47
C LYS A 179 14.49 7.91 36.20
N THR A 180 13.39 8.02 35.45
CA THR A 180 12.10 8.45 36.00
C THR A 180 11.50 7.39 36.93
N LEU A 181 11.43 6.12 36.51
CA LEU A 181 10.89 5.05 37.35
C LEU A 181 11.72 4.83 38.63
N PRO A 182 13.07 4.77 38.59
CA PRO A 182 13.88 4.71 39.81
C PRO A 182 13.69 5.93 40.73
N ALA A 183 13.59 7.13 40.18
CA ALA A 183 13.39 8.35 40.97
C ALA A 183 12.00 8.38 41.63
N LEU A 184 10.95 7.97 40.91
CA LEU A 184 9.60 7.85 41.47
C LEU A 184 9.54 6.79 42.58
N ALA A 185 10.19 5.64 42.38
CA ALA A 185 10.30 4.61 43.43
C ALA A 185 10.99 5.17 44.69
N GLY A 186 12.13 5.84 44.52
CA GLY A 186 12.86 6.47 45.62
C GLY A 186 12.06 7.55 46.34
N ALA A 187 11.33 8.39 45.60
CA ALA A 187 10.49 9.44 46.18
C ALA A 187 9.30 8.88 46.97
N LEU A 188 8.78 7.71 46.57
CA LEU A 188 7.76 6.96 47.32
C LEU A 188 8.34 6.10 48.45
N GLN A 189 9.66 6.15 48.68
CA GLN A 189 10.38 5.30 49.64
C GLN A 189 10.15 3.79 49.40
N MET A 190 9.92 3.42 48.14
CA MET A 190 9.77 2.03 47.70
C MET A 190 11.06 1.58 47.01
N ASN A 191 11.42 0.30 47.18
CA ASN A 191 12.45 -0.30 46.32
C ASN A 191 11.88 -0.60 44.91
N PRO A 192 12.72 -0.91 43.90
CA PRO A 192 12.24 -1.15 42.53
C PRO A 192 11.20 -2.27 42.41
N GLU A 193 11.33 -3.34 43.18
CA GLU A 193 10.42 -4.50 43.14
C GLU A 193 9.05 -4.15 43.74
N GLN A 194 9.04 -3.42 44.86
CA GLN A 194 7.83 -2.90 45.50
C GLN A 194 7.12 -1.90 44.60
N PHE A 195 7.87 -0.99 43.97
CA PHE A 195 7.30 -0.03 43.04
C PHE A 195 6.72 -0.72 41.80
N GLN A 196 7.40 -1.73 41.25
CA GLN A 196 6.86 -2.54 40.16
C GLN A 196 5.57 -3.26 40.59
N GLY A 197 5.53 -3.88 41.77
CA GLY A 197 4.32 -4.50 42.32
C GLY A 197 3.18 -3.50 42.51
N PHE A 198 3.49 -2.31 43.02
CA PHE A 198 2.53 -1.21 43.15
C PHE A 198 1.97 -0.78 41.79
N MET A 199 2.82 -0.62 40.77
CA MET A 199 2.41 -0.27 39.41
C MET A 199 1.53 -1.38 38.80
N VAL A 200 1.88 -2.65 38.95
CA VAL A 200 1.06 -3.76 38.44
C VAL A 200 -0.31 -3.82 39.11
N GLN A 201 -0.38 -3.54 40.41
CA GLN A 201 -1.62 -3.63 41.18
C GLN A 201 -2.54 -2.43 40.99
N ASN A 202 -1.99 -1.22 40.86
CA ASN A 202 -2.77 0.02 40.79
C ASN A 202 -2.92 0.57 39.36
N PHE A 203 -1.94 0.31 38.49
CA PHE A 203 -1.85 0.83 37.13
C PHE A 203 -1.45 -0.27 36.12
N PRO A 204 -2.22 -1.36 35.99
CA PRO A 204 -1.84 -2.55 35.22
C PRO A 204 -1.54 -2.27 33.74
N ASP A 205 -2.26 -1.35 33.09
CA ASP A 205 -2.05 -1.03 31.68
C ASP A 205 -0.76 -0.23 31.48
N VAL A 206 -0.42 0.66 32.43
CA VAL A 206 0.86 1.39 32.43
C VAL A 206 2.02 0.45 32.68
N ALA A 207 1.92 -0.42 33.68
CA ALA A 207 2.96 -1.42 33.97
C ALA A 207 3.20 -2.34 32.75
N THR A 208 2.12 -2.82 32.13
CA THR A 208 2.18 -3.65 30.91
C THR A 208 2.82 -2.89 29.75
N GLY A 209 2.37 -1.66 29.49
CA GLY A 209 2.86 -0.85 28.40
C GLY A 209 4.35 -0.52 28.54
N VAL A 210 4.79 -0.10 29.73
CA VAL A 210 6.21 0.14 30.04
C VAL A 210 7.05 -1.13 29.84
N GLY A 211 6.57 -2.28 30.32
CA GLY A 211 7.26 -3.56 30.12
C GLY A 211 7.39 -3.97 28.65
N GLN A 212 6.48 -3.53 27.79
CA GLN A 212 6.49 -3.83 26.36
C GLN A 212 7.32 -2.85 25.52
N LEU A 213 7.70 -1.68 26.06
CA LEU A 213 8.43 -0.64 25.30
C LEU A 213 9.69 -1.19 24.63
N ASN A 214 10.47 -2.02 25.34
CA ASN A 214 11.72 -2.60 24.82
C ASN A 214 11.51 -3.59 23.66
N THR A 215 10.31 -4.12 23.49
CA THR A 215 9.95 -5.00 22.35
C THR A 215 9.29 -4.21 21.22
N ILE A 216 8.46 -3.23 21.57
CA ILE A 216 7.66 -2.47 20.62
C ILE A 216 8.51 -1.43 19.88
N LEU A 217 9.33 -0.66 20.60
CA LEU A 217 10.11 0.44 20.01
C LEU A 217 11.05 0.00 18.88
N PRO A 218 11.84 -1.08 19.02
CA PRO A 218 12.70 -1.55 17.93
C PRO A 218 11.92 -1.93 16.67
N ARG A 219 10.71 -2.49 16.82
CA ARG A 219 9.86 -2.84 15.66
C ARG A 219 9.39 -1.60 14.92
N PHE A 220 8.92 -0.59 15.64
CA PHE A 220 8.49 0.68 15.04
C PHE A 220 9.67 1.44 14.41
N GLN A 221 10.86 1.41 15.01
CA GLN A 221 12.07 1.97 14.39
C GLN A 221 12.44 1.24 13.10
N GLY A 222 12.33 -0.09 13.08
CA GLY A 222 12.52 -0.87 11.86
C GLY A 222 11.54 -0.46 10.76
N LEU A 223 10.26 -0.30 11.11
CA LEU A 223 9.24 0.18 10.16
C LEU A 223 9.52 1.60 9.65
N ALA A 224 9.91 2.54 10.52
CA ALA A 224 10.28 3.89 10.13
C ALA A 224 11.48 3.88 9.16
N SER A 225 12.47 3.03 9.43
CA SER A 225 13.63 2.87 8.54
C SER A 225 13.26 2.31 7.17
N ILE A 226 12.29 1.39 7.10
CA ILE A 226 11.78 0.86 5.82
C ILE A 226 11.03 1.95 5.05
N ILE A 227 10.18 2.73 5.73
CA ILE A 227 9.48 3.85 5.09
C ILE A 227 10.50 4.83 4.49
N GLU A 228 11.56 5.18 5.23
CA GLU A 228 12.60 6.07 4.74
C GLU A 228 13.39 5.52 3.54
N SER A 229 13.72 4.23 3.54
CA SER A 229 14.41 3.62 2.39
C SER A 229 13.54 3.65 1.14
N ASP A 230 12.23 3.48 1.32
CA ASP A 230 11.30 3.25 0.22
C ASP A 230 10.67 4.55 -0.31
N VAL A 231 10.84 5.70 0.37
CA VAL A 231 10.37 7.03 -0.10
C VAL A 231 10.87 7.36 -1.51
N SER A 232 12.10 6.98 -1.84
CA SER A 232 12.66 7.22 -3.18
C SER A 232 11.92 6.40 -4.24
N ASP A 233 11.69 5.12 -3.97
CA ASP A 233 11.03 4.19 -4.89
C ASP A 233 9.54 4.54 -5.05
N PHE A 234 8.88 4.92 -3.96
CA PHE A 234 7.51 5.41 -3.97
C PHE A 234 7.37 6.70 -4.79
N ARG A 235 8.34 7.63 -4.70
CA ARG A 235 8.36 8.84 -5.54
C ARG A 235 8.53 8.51 -7.02
N VAL A 236 9.36 7.53 -7.36
CA VAL A 236 9.48 7.05 -8.75
C VAL A 236 8.16 6.46 -9.22
N ALA A 237 7.48 5.65 -8.40
CA ALA A 237 6.18 5.11 -8.72
C ALA A 237 5.11 6.22 -8.92
N MET A 238 5.11 7.25 -8.07
CA MET A 238 4.19 8.39 -8.23
C MET A 238 4.52 9.27 -9.44
N SER A 239 5.76 9.23 -9.96
CA SER A 239 6.12 9.99 -11.18
C SER A 239 5.58 9.38 -12.49
N ILE A 240 4.92 8.21 -12.41
CA ILE A 240 4.31 7.58 -13.58
C ILE A 240 3.17 8.49 -14.09
N PRO A 241 3.07 8.79 -15.40
CA PRO A 241 2.06 9.70 -15.99
C PRO A 241 0.59 9.33 -15.77
N THR A 242 0.29 8.30 -15.00
CA THR A 242 -1.04 7.83 -14.63
C THR A 242 -1.39 8.13 -13.17
N GLN A 243 -0.60 8.95 -12.46
CA GLN A 243 -0.83 9.30 -11.05
C GLN A 243 -2.24 9.83 -10.75
N ASP A 244 -2.83 10.59 -11.68
CA ASP A 244 -4.17 11.18 -11.53
C ASP A 244 -5.28 10.28 -12.09
N THR A 245 -4.94 9.09 -12.57
CA THR A 245 -5.87 8.14 -13.17
C THR A 245 -6.06 6.97 -12.23
N ALA A 246 -7.30 6.71 -11.81
CA ALA A 246 -7.59 5.54 -10.97
C ALA A 246 -7.01 4.27 -11.63
N THR A 247 -6.27 3.47 -10.88
CA THR A 247 -5.61 2.25 -11.39
C THR A 247 -6.64 1.27 -11.94
N SER A 248 -7.85 1.27 -11.39
CA SER A 248 -9.00 0.52 -11.95
C SER A 248 -9.30 0.87 -13.42
N THR A 249 -9.00 2.10 -13.86
CA THR A 249 -9.21 2.56 -15.25
C THR A 249 -8.21 1.96 -16.24
N LEU A 250 -7.00 1.58 -15.78
CA LEU A 250 -5.99 0.95 -16.63
C LEU A 250 -6.48 -0.39 -17.21
N ALA A 251 -7.42 -1.07 -16.54
CA ALA A 251 -8.04 -2.27 -17.07
C ALA A 251 -8.72 -2.03 -18.44
N TRP A 252 -9.31 -0.85 -18.66
CA TRP A 252 -9.95 -0.50 -19.93
C TRP A 252 -8.96 -0.35 -21.07
N TRP A 253 -7.70 -0.04 -20.77
CA TRP A 253 -6.64 0.04 -21.78
C TRP A 253 -6.30 -1.34 -22.35
N PHE A 254 -6.70 -2.43 -21.68
CA PHE A 254 -6.59 -3.80 -22.20
C PHE A 254 -7.89 -4.30 -22.82
N VAL A 255 -9.03 -3.97 -22.21
CA VAL A 255 -10.34 -4.41 -22.67
C VAL A 255 -10.70 -3.79 -24.02
N ILE A 256 -10.52 -2.47 -24.20
CA ILE A 256 -10.92 -1.78 -25.43
C ILE A 256 -10.12 -2.31 -26.65
N PRO A 257 -8.78 -2.38 -26.63
CA PRO A 257 -8.02 -2.99 -27.71
C PRO A 257 -8.36 -4.46 -27.92
N GLY A 258 -8.60 -5.22 -26.84
CA GLY A 258 -9.03 -6.62 -26.92
C GLY A 258 -10.35 -6.78 -27.69
N ILE A 259 -11.34 -5.95 -27.40
CA ILE A 259 -12.62 -5.91 -28.13
C ILE A 259 -12.39 -5.56 -29.60
N LEU A 260 -11.57 -4.55 -29.90
CA LEU A 260 -11.27 -4.17 -31.28
C LEU A 260 -10.59 -5.31 -32.05
N LEU A 261 -9.66 -6.03 -31.42
CA LEU A 261 -8.99 -7.20 -32.00
C LEU A 261 -9.94 -8.39 -32.22
N LEU A 262 -11.00 -8.52 -31.42
CA LEU A 262 -12.04 -9.53 -31.62
C LEU A 262 -13.01 -9.16 -32.75
N LEU A 263 -13.36 -7.89 -32.89
CA LEU A 263 -14.38 -7.42 -33.84
C LEU A 263 -13.83 -7.15 -35.25
N ALA A 264 -12.60 -6.64 -35.37
CA ALA A 264 -12.00 -6.31 -36.68
C ALA A 264 -11.92 -7.52 -37.63
N PRO A 265 -11.58 -8.74 -37.17
CA PRO A 265 -11.59 -9.94 -38.02
C PRO A 265 -12.99 -10.31 -38.55
N ALA A 266 -14.03 -10.12 -37.74
CA ALA A 266 -15.40 -10.41 -38.12
C ALA A 266 -15.91 -9.45 -39.22
N GLY A 267 -15.57 -8.16 -39.10
CA GLY A 267 -15.86 -7.15 -40.12
C GLY A 267 -15.21 -7.47 -41.47
N ALA A 268 -13.91 -7.79 -41.46
CA ALA A 268 -13.18 -8.15 -42.67
C ALA A 268 -13.74 -9.40 -43.37
N LEU A 269 -14.19 -10.40 -42.60
CA LEU A 269 -14.80 -11.62 -43.14
C LEU A 269 -16.19 -11.38 -43.75
N LEU A 270 -16.96 -10.43 -43.23
CA LEU A 270 -18.27 -10.05 -43.76
C LEU A 270 -18.15 -9.30 -45.10
N GLU A 271 -17.21 -8.37 -45.21
CA GLU A 271 -16.92 -7.67 -46.48
C GLU A 271 -16.43 -8.64 -47.58
N MET A 272 -15.56 -9.60 -47.23
CA MET A 272 -15.12 -10.65 -48.16
C MET A 272 -16.27 -11.52 -48.67
N ARG A 273 -17.35 -11.71 -47.89
CA ARG A 273 -18.55 -12.42 -48.35
C ARG A 273 -19.41 -11.57 -49.28
N ALA A 274 -19.56 -10.27 -48.99
CA ALA A 274 -20.37 -9.35 -49.79
C ALA A 274 -19.79 -9.09 -51.19
N GLN A 275 -18.46 -9.18 -51.36
CA GLN A 275 -17.79 -8.95 -52.63
C GLN A 275 -17.72 -10.17 -53.56
N ARG A 276 -18.32 -11.32 -53.23
CA ARG A 276 -18.40 -12.44 -54.17
C ARG A 276 -19.38 -12.08 -55.30
N PRO A 277 -18.90 -11.91 -56.55
CA PRO A 277 -19.80 -11.57 -57.65
C PRO A 277 -20.75 -12.74 -57.89
N SER A 278 -22.05 -12.44 -58.00
CA SER A 278 -23.06 -13.34 -58.53
C SER A 278 -22.55 -13.87 -59.88
N GLY A 279 -22.28 -15.17 -59.97
CA GLY A 279 -21.75 -15.77 -61.20
C GLY A 279 -22.65 -15.47 -62.41
N PRO A 280 -22.08 -15.46 -63.63
CA PRO A 280 -22.83 -15.12 -64.85
C PRO A 280 -24.04 -16.04 -64.99
N ARG A 281 -25.22 -15.43 -65.19
CA ARG A 281 -26.45 -16.16 -65.51
C ARG A 281 -26.18 -17.01 -66.76
N PRO A 282 -26.51 -18.31 -66.77
CA PRO A 282 -26.43 -19.09 -67.99
C PRO A 282 -27.41 -18.48 -69.01
N GLU A 283 -26.89 -17.91 -70.09
CA GLU A 283 -27.69 -17.58 -71.26
C GLU A 283 -28.19 -18.91 -71.85
N VAL A 284 -29.49 -19.13 -71.73
CA VAL A 284 -30.19 -20.18 -72.45
C VAL A 284 -30.24 -19.74 -73.90
N VAL A 285 -29.34 -20.29 -74.72
CA VAL A 285 -29.41 -20.18 -76.18
C VAL A 285 -30.58 -21.03 -76.64
N LEU A 286 -31.61 -20.38 -77.19
CA LEU A 286 -32.77 -20.97 -77.85
C LEU A 286 -32.41 -21.47 -79.26
#